data_AF-A0A6P7XXD2-F1
#
_entry.id   AF-A0A6P7XXD2-F1
#
_cell.length_a   1.000
_cell.length_b   1.000
_cell.length_c   1.000
_cell.angle_alpha   90.00
_cell.angle_beta   90.00
_cell.angle_gamma   90.00
#
_symmetry.space_group_name_H-M   'P 1'
#
loop_
_entity.id
_entity.type
_entity.pdbx_description
1 polymer ?
#
loop_
_entity_poly.entity_id
_entity_poly.type
_entity_poly.pdbx_seq_one_letter_code
_entity_poly.pdbx_strand_id
1 'polypeptide(L)'
;MSDQPALCGLSDQAAAACCTDPDPSTKDFMMQQTMFRIKDPKKSLEFYTKVLGMTLLQKLDFPSMKFSLYFLAYEDKKDIPKDVKERTAWTFSRKATIELTHNWGTENEEKGYHNGNSDPRGFGHIGLAVPDVHAACKRFEELEVTFVKKPDEGKCIVFH
;
A
#
# COMPACT_ATOMS: atom_id res chain seq x y z
N MET A 1 -27.61 26.04 28.14
CA MET A 1 -27.39 25.16 26.98
C MET A 1 -26.25 25.77 26.21
N SER A 2 -25.06 25.18 26.28
CA SER A 2 -23.87 25.73 25.62
C SER A 2 -23.92 25.38 24.14
N ASP A 3 -24.00 26.37 23.27
CA ASP A 3 -23.79 26.22 21.83
C ASP A 3 -22.36 25.70 21.61
N GLN A 4 -22.22 24.40 21.38
CA GLN A 4 -20.99 23.88 20.81
C GLN A 4 -20.96 24.36 19.35
N PRO A 5 -19.88 25.02 18.89
CA PRO A 5 -19.77 25.41 17.49
C PRO A 5 -19.90 24.17 16.60
N ALA A 6 -20.67 24.30 15.52
CA ALA A 6 -20.85 23.24 14.54
C ALA A 6 -19.48 22.72 14.06
N LEU A 7 -19.29 21.41 14.07
CA LEU A 7 -18.08 20.78 13.57
C LEU A 7 -17.92 21.15 12.09
N CYS A 8 -16.91 21.96 11.78
CA CYS A 8 -16.53 22.32 10.42
C CYS A 8 -15.06 21.99 10.20
N GLY A 9 -14.72 21.58 8.98
CA GLY A 9 -13.32 21.37 8.59
C GLY A 9 -12.53 22.67 8.62
N LEU A 10 -11.20 22.56 8.61
CA LEU A 10 -10.33 23.73 8.45
C LEU A 10 -10.61 24.41 7.09
N SER A 11 -10.54 25.74 7.07
CA SER A 11 -10.47 26.48 5.81
C SER A 11 -9.13 26.24 5.12
N ASP A 12 -9.07 26.47 3.81
CA ASP A 12 -7.82 26.37 3.04
C ASP A 12 -6.71 27.24 3.63
N GLN A 13 -7.06 28.45 4.08
CA GLN A 13 -6.12 29.37 4.73
C GLN A 13 -5.61 28.82 6.07
N ALA A 14 -6.50 28.25 6.89
CA ALA A 14 -6.12 27.66 8.17
C ALA A 14 -5.25 26.41 7.98
N ALA A 15 -5.56 25.58 6.97
CA ALA A 15 -4.74 24.41 6.62
C ALA A 15 -3.35 24.83 6.14
N ALA A 16 -3.25 25.80 5.23
CA ALA A 16 -1.99 26.31 4.71
C ALA A 16 -1.13 26.95 5.82
N ALA A 17 -1.74 27.63 6.79
CA ALA A 17 -1.04 28.23 7.93
C ALA A 17 -0.37 27.19 8.86
N CYS A 18 -0.78 25.92 8.80
CA CYS A 18 -0.13 24.84 9.53
C CYS A 18 1.08 24.23 8.79
N CYS A 19 1.30 24.60 7.53
CA CYS A 19 2.39 24.07 6.70
C CYS A 19 3.66 24.93 6.83
N THR A 20 4.82 24.29 6.74
CA THR A 20 6.13 24.96 6.75
C THR A 20 6.96 24.49 5.55
N ASP A 21 7.88 25.33 5.11
CA ASP A 21 8.83 24.93 4.07
C ASP A 21 9.74 23.80 4.59
N PRO A 22 10.14 22.84 3.73
CA PRO A 22 11.04 21.77 4.14
C PRO A 22 12.40 22.30 4.59
N ASP A 23 12.89 21.81 5.73
CA ASP A 23 14.27 22.07 6.17
C ASP A 23 15.28 21.48 5.15
N PRO A 24 16.38 22.18 4.81
CA PRO A 24 17.37 21.68 3.85
C PRO A 24 17.94 20.29 4.14
N SER A 25 17.95 19.85 5.41
CA SER A 25 18.38 18.51 5.81
C SER A 25 17.43 17.39 5.34
N THR A 26 16.18 17.72 4.99
CA THR A 26 15.15 16.76 4.55
C THR A 26 15.04 16.64 3.02
N LYS A 27 15.82 17.41 2.26
CA LYS A 27 15.69 17.54 0.80
C LYS A 27 15.77 16.22 0.02
N ASP A 28 16.48 15.23 0.57
CA ASP A 28 16.71 13.93 -0.05
C ASP A 28 15.84 12.81 0.57
N PHE A 29 14.92 13.15 1.49
CA PHE A 29 13.98 12.18 2.05
C PHE A 29 12.95 11.76 0.99
N MET A 30 12.42 10.55 1.14
CA MET A 30 11.42 10.01 0.22
C MET A 30 10.43 9.10 0.92
N MET A 31 9.17 9.15 0.48
CA MET A 31 8.15 8.17 0.88
C MET A 31 8.44 6.84 0.18
N GLN A 32 9.22 6.00 0.85
CA GLN A 32 9.79 4.79 0.28
C GLN A 32 8.79 3.61 0.31
N GLN A 33 8.14 3.36 1.44
CA GLN A 33 7.28 2.19 1.61
C GLN A 33 6.00 2.48 2.39
N THR A 34 4.97 1.69 2.08
CA THR A 34 3.82 1.46 2.96
C THR A 34 3.78 -0.02 3.32
N MET A 35 3.67 -0.33 4.61
CA MET A 35 3.70 -1.70 5.11
C MET A 35 2.32 -2.21 5.50
N PHE A 36 2.00 -3.43 5.08
CA PHE A 36 0.83 -4.18 5.54
C PHE A 36 1.24 -5.57 6.00
N ARG A 37 0.60 -6.04 7.07
CA ARG A 37 0.69 -7.46 7.42
C ARG A 37 -0.25 -8.25 6.51
N ILE A 38 0.24 -9.38 6.03
CA ILE A 38 -0.50 -10.29 5.15
C ILE A 38 -0.60 -11.68 5.76
N LYS A 39 -1.78 -12.28 5.64
CA LYS A 39 -2.07 -13.61 6.17
C LYS A 39 -1.39 -14.71 5.36
N ASP A 40 -1.55 -14.66 4.04
CA ASP A 40 -1.04 -15.67 3.13
C ASP A 40 -0.26 -14.98 2.00
N PRO A 41 1.07 -15.15 1.93
CA PRO A 41 1.90 -14.53 0.90
C PRO A 41 1.61 -15.09 -0.49
N LYS A 42 1.11 -16.32 -0.64
CA LYS A 42 0.79 -16.86 -1.97
C LYS A 42 -0.36 -16.10 -2.61
N LYS A 43 -1.46 -15.94 -1.86
CA LYS A 43 -2.64 -15.16 -2.29
C LYS A 43 -2.27 -13.69 -2.51
N SER A 44 -1.50 -13.11 -1.60
CA SER A 44 -1.10 -11.71 -1.68
C SER A 44 -0.20 -11.45 -2.89
N LEU A 45 0.85 -12.28 -3.10
CA LEU A 45 1.74 -12.14 -4.24
C LEU A 45 0.99 -12.33 -5.56
N GLU A 46 0.08 -13.30 -5.66
CA GLU A 46 -0.75 -13.46 -6.85
C GLU A 46 -1.59 -12.21 -7.10
N PHE A 47 -2.29 -11.70 -6.08
CA PHE A 47 -3.10 -10.50 -6.23
C PHE A 47 -2.27 -9.29 -6.70
N TYR A 48 -1.21 -8.93 -5.97
CA TYR A 48 -0.43 -7.74 -6.30
C TYR A 48 0.33 -7.87 -7.63
N THR A 49 0.76 -9.07 -8.03
CA THR A 49 1.52 -9.25 -9.29
C THR A 49 0.62 -9.52 -10.49
N LYS A 50 -0.31 -10.49 -10.42
CA LYS A 50 -1.19 -10.88 -11.53
C LYS A 50 -2.35 -9.91 -11.69
N VAL A 51 -3.01 -9.53 -10.60
CA VAL A 51 -4.17 -8.63 -10.66
C VAL A 51 -3.69 -7.20 -10.81
N LEU A 52 -2.81 -6.71 -9.95
CA LEU A 52 -2.41 -5.29 -9.98
C LEU A 52 -1.21 -4.99 -10.89
N GLY A 53 -0.48 -6.01 -11.37
CA GLY A 53 0.64 -5.78 -12.30
C GLY A 53 1.93 -5.29 -11.63
N MET A 54 2.04 -5.37 -10.30
CA MET A 54 3.28 -5.04 -9.60
C MET A 54 4.35 -6.12 -9.79
N THR A 55 5.60 -5.74 -9.53
CA THR A 55 6.77 -6.62 -9.55
C THR A 55 7.25 -6.90 -8.13
N LEU A 56 7.51 -8.17 -7.80
CA LEU A 56 8.24 -8.54 -6.58
C LEU A 56 9.71 -8.13 -6.70
N LEU A 57 10.11 -7.11 -5.96
CA LEU A 57 11.44 -6.52 -5.99
C LEU A 57 12.42 -7.28 -5.10
N GLN A 58 12.02 -7.69 -3.90
CA GLN A 58 12.90 -8.34 -2.93
C GLN A 58 12.05 -9.24 -2.01
N LYS A 59 12.61 -10.39 -1.62
CA LYS A 59 12.12 -11.19 -0.50
C LYS A 59 13.22 -11.28 0.55
N LEU A 60 12.88 -10.99 1.80
CA LEU A 60 13.78 -11.11 2.94
C LEU A 60 13.17 -12.04 3.98
N ASP A 61 13.98 -12.93 4.55
CA ASP A 61 13.56 -13.87 5.58
C ASP A 61 14.31 -13.60 6.88
N PHE A 62 13.57 -13.63 8.00
CA PHE A 62 14.12 -13.43 9.32
C PHE A 62 13.78 -14.63 10.22
N PRO A 63 14.52 -15.76 10.12
CA PRO A 63 14.17 -17.01 10.78
C PRO A 63 14.10 -16.94 12.31
N SER A 64 14.99 -16.16 12.94
CA SER A 64 14.98 -15.96 14.39
C SER A 64 13.71 -15.25 14.89
N MET A 65 13.08 -14.45 14.03
CA MET A 65 11.87 -13.67 14.34
C MET A 65 10.61 -14.24 13.68
N LYS A 66 10.75 -15.30 12.87
CA LYS A 66 9.64 -16.01 12.19
C LYS A 66 8.74 -15.12 11.33
N PHE A 67 9.36 -14.25 10.51
CA PHE A 67 8.63 -13.51 9.50
C PHE A 67 9.43 -13.35 8.20
N SER A 68 8.70 -13.07 7.12
CA SER A 68 9.25 -12.71 5.81
C SER A 68 8.69 -11.36 5.36
N LEU A 69 9.50 -10.62 4.61
CA LEU A 69 9.11 -9.38 3.95
C LEU A 69 9.11 -9.58 2.44
N TYR A 70 8.09 -9.05 1.77
CA TYR A 70 7.97 -9.05 0.32
C TYR A 70 7.77 -7.61 -0.14
N PHE A 71 8.73 -7.07 -0.91
CA PHE A 71 8.67 -5.71 -1.42
C PHE A 71 8.14 -5.72 -2.85
N LEU A 72 7.06 -4.99 -3.11
CA LEU A 72 6.46 -4.88 -4.44
C LEU A 72 6.37 -3.43 -4.90
N ALA A 73 6.52 -3.19 -6.20
CA ALA A 73 6.33 -1.88 -6.81
C ALA A 73 6.05 -2.00 -8.32
N TYR A 74 5.67 -0.88 -8.94
CA TYR A 74 5.65 -0.75 -10.40
C TYR A 74 7.05 -0.42 -10.94
N GLU A 75 7.90 -1.44 -11.02
CA GLU A 75 9.27 -1.36 -11.58
C GLU A 75 9.45 -2.43 -12.65
N ASP A 76 10.35 -2.18 -13.60
CA ASP A 76 10.73 -3.16 -14.61
C ASP A 76 11.62 -4.25 -13.99
N LYS A 77 11.28 -5.52 -14.22
CA LYS A 77 12.06 -6.67 -13.74
C LYS A 77 13.51 -6.65 -14.23
N LYS A 78 13.77 -6.04 -15.40
CA LYS A 78 15.13 -5.98 -15.97
C LYS A 78 16.06 -5.05 -15.18
N ASP A 79 15.50 -4.10 -14.43
CA ASP A 79 16.26 -3.11 -13.66
C ASP A 79 16.66 -3.64 -12.28
N ILE A 80 16.14 -4.80 -11.88
CA ILE A 80 16.43 -5.45 -10.60
C ILE A 80 17.86 -6.02 -10.64
N PRO A 81 18.79 -5.56 -9.79
CA PRO A 81 20.13 -6.11 -9.73
C PRO A 81 20.14 -7.59 -9.34
N LYS A 82 21.12 -8.34 -9.86
CA LYS A 82 21.28 -9.76 -9.57
C LYS A 82 22.02 -10.02 -8.25
N ASP A 83 22.99 -9.17 -7.92
CA ASP A 83 23.69 -9.25 -6.64
C ASP A 83 22.75 -8.87 -5.49
N VAL A 84 22.81 -9.63 -4.39
CA VAL A 84 21.87 -9.48 -3.28
C VAL A 84 22.05 -8.14 -2.55
N LYS A 85 23.29 -7.66 -2.39
CA LYS A 85 23.56 -6.40 -1.70
C LYS A 85 23.12 -5.22 -2.55
N GLU A 86 23.45 -5.24 -3.85
CA GLU A 86 23.00 -4.23 -4.80
C GLU A 86 21.49 -4.18 -4.91
N ARG A 87 20.83 -5.35 -5.01
CA ARG A 87 19.37 -5.45 -5.08
C ARG A 87 18.69 -4.93 -3.83
N THR A 88 19.29 -5.16 -2.66
CA THR A 88 18.80 -4.62 -1.38
C THR A 88 18.86 -3.10 -1.40
N ALA A 89 20.04 -2.52 -1.68
CA ALA A 89 20.21 -1.06 -1.76
C ALA A 89 19.28 -0.43 -2.81
N TRP A 90 19.15 -1.06 -3.97
CA TRP A 90 18.26 -0.63 -5.04
C TRP A 90 16.79 -0.64 -4.61
N THR A 91 16.31 -1.74 -4.01
CA THR A 91 14.91 -1.88 -3.55
C THR A 91 14.56 -0.81 -2.53
N PHE A 92 15.41 -0.60 -1.52
CA PHE A 92 15.18 0.40 -0.47
C PHE A 92 15.40 1.86 -0.93
N SER A 93 15.78 2.07 -2.20
CA SER A 93 15.82 3.38 -2.85
C SER A 93 14.65 3.64 -3.80
N ARG A 94 13.73 2.68 -3.97
CA ARG A 94 12.53 2.85 -4.80
C ARG A 94 11.45 3.60 -4.03
N LYS A 95 10.76 4.54 -4.70
CA LYS A 95 9.60 5.26 -4.12
C LYS A 95 8.37 4.35 -4.14
N ALA A 96 7.43 4.60 -3.23
CA ALA A 96 6.08 4.02 -3.27
C ALA A 96 6.03 2.48 -3.37
N THR A 97 6.95 1.79 -2.69
CA THR A 97 6.89 0.34 -2.55
C THR A 97 5.81 -0.09 -1.56
N ILE A 98 5.26 -1.29 -1.77
CA ILE A 98 4.43 -2.00 -0.80
C ILE A 98 5.30 -3.06 -0.12
N GLU A 99 5.47 -2.92 1.19
CA GLU A 99 6.08 -3.96 2.04
C GLU A 99 4.96 -4.87 2.58
N LEU A 100 4.94 -6.12 2.15
CA LEU A 100 4.04 -7.12 2.72
C LEU A 100 4.81 -7.95 3.75
N THR A 101 4.39 -7.87 5.01
CA THR A 101 4.97 -8.63 6.11
C THR A 101 4.14 -9.85 6.41
N HIS A 102 4.74 -11.04 6.24
CA HIS A 102 4.12 -12.31 6.58
C HIS A 102 4.72 -12.85 7.86
N ASN A 103 3.91 -12.96 8.92
CA ASN A 103 4.29 -13.71 10.12
C ASN A 103 4.00 -15.20 9.87
N TRP A 104 5.01 -16.04 10.04
CA TRP A 104 4.93 -17.44 9.62
C TRP A 104 3.86 -18.21 10.39
N GLY A 105 3.04 -18.97 9.67
CA GLY A 105 1.95 -19.79 10.23
C GLY A 105 0.58 -19.11 10.18
N THR A 106 0.52 -17.79 9.98
CA THR A 106 -0.76 -17.05 9.92
C THR A 106 -1.66 -17.48 8.76
N GLU A 107 -1.10 -18.09 7.71
CA GLU A 107 -1.83 -18.69 6.59
C GLU A 107 -2.76 -19.84 7.03
N ASN A 108 -2.47 -20.47 8.18
CA ASN A 108 -3.24 -21.60 8.74
C ASN A 108 -4.25 -21.16 9.79
N GLU A 109 -4.24 -19.89 10.22
CA GLU A 109 -5.23 -19.38 11.17
C GLU A 109 -6.58 -19.17 10.47
N GLU A 110 -7.68 -19.01 11.19
CA GLU A 110 -8.97 -18.66 10.57
C GLU A 110 -9.09 -17.15 10.32
N LYS A 111 -8.66 -16.34 11.30
CA LYS A 111 -8.83 -14.89 11.26
C LYS A 111 -7.78 -14.20 10.38
N GLY A 112 -8.19 -13.18 9.64
CA GLY A 112 -7.30 -12.29 8.90
C GLY A 112 -6.86 -11.07 9.72
N TYR A 113 -6.05 -10.20 9.11
CA TYR A 113 -5.73 -8.90 9.70
C TYR A 113 -6.91 -7.93 9.59
N HIS A 114 -6.98 -6.99 10.53
CA HIS A 114 -7.96 -5.91 10.52
C HIS A 114 -7.54 -4.84 9.50
N ASN A 115 -8.44 -4.47 8.58
CA ASN A 115 -8.13 -3.51 7.51
C ASN A 115 -8.25 -2.03 7.93
N GLY A 116 -8.65 -1.75 9.18
CA GLY A 116 -8.75 -0.38 9.71
C GLY A 116 -10.03 0.38 9.34
N ASN A 117 -10.95 -0.22 8.56
CA ASN A 117 -12.16 0.44 8.07
C ASN A 117 -13.42 0.17 8.93
N SER A 118 -13.31 -0.72 9.92
CA SER A 118 -14.27 -0.90 11.03
C SER A 118 -13.65 -0.46 12.36
N ASP A 119 -14.44 -0.39 13.43
CA ASP A 119 -13.91 0.01 14.74
C ASP A 119 -12.96 -1.07 15.33
N PRO A 120 -11.79 -0.70 15.86
CA PRO A 120 -11.21 0.65 15.90
C PRO A 120 -10.64 1.09 14.55
N ARG A 121 -11.09 2.25 14.05
CA ARG A 121 -10.67 2.79 12.75
C ARG A 121 -9.24 3.36 12.79
N GLY A 122 -8.56 3.33 11.64
CA GLY A 122 -7.19 3.83 11.50
C GLY A 122 -6.78 3.99 10.04
N PHE A 123 -5.91 3.10 9.55
CA PHE A 123 -5.56 3.05 8.13
C PHE A 123 -6.82 2.89 7.25
N GLY A 124 -6.85 3.62 6.13
CA GLY A 124 -7.96 3.57 5.18
C GLY A 124 -7.68 2.62 4.01
N HIS A 125 -6.80 3.05 3.10
CA HIS A 125 -6.51 2.30 1.87
C HIS A 125 -5.24 2.80 1.17
N ILE A 126 -4.76 2.00 0.23
CA ILE A 126 -3.87 2.49 -0.85
C ILE A 126 -4.69 2.86 -2.07
N GLY A 127 -4.23 3.86 -2.82
CA GLY A 127 -4.84 4.31 -4.06
C GLY A 127 -3.94 4.02 -5.25
N LEU A 128 -4.52 3.52 -6.34
CA LEU A 128 -3.85 3.37 -7.62
C LEU A 128 -4.41 4.36 -8.64
N ALA A 129 -3.53 5.18 -9.21
CA ALA A 129 -3.84 5.99 -10.38
C ALA A 129 -3.71 5.12 -11.64
N VAL A 130 -4.75 5.13 -12.47
CA VAL A 130 -4.80 4.37 -13.72
C VAL A 130 -5.26 5.28 -14.86
N PRO A 131 -4.87 4.99 -16.12
CA PRO A 131 -5.29 5.81 -17.26
C PRO A 131 -6.81 5.78 -17.49
N ASP A 132 -7.44 4.63 -17.25
CA ASP A 132 -8.88 4.41 -17.41
C ASP A 132 -9.40 3.50 -16.28
N VAL A 133 -10.20 4.10 -15.40
CA VAL A 133 -10.77 3.41 -14.23
C VAL A 133 -11.80 2.36 -14.65
N HIS A 134 -12.60 2.62 -15.70
CA HIS A 134 -13.61 1.68 -16.16
C HIS A 134 -12.98 0.45 -16.80
N ALA A 135 -11.96 0.65 -17.65
CA ALA A 135 -11.22 -0.45 -18.26
C ALA A 135 -10.50 -1.31 -17.20
N ALA A 136 -9.87 -0.69 -16.20
CA ALA A 136 -9.23 -1.39 -15.10
C ALA A 136 -10.24 -2.21 -14.27
N CYS A 137 -11.37 -1.59 -13.89
CA CYS A 137 -12.42 -2.27 -13.13
C CYS A 137 -13.06 -3.42 -13.92
N LYS A 138 -13.29 -3.27 -15.23
CA LYS A 138 -13.77 -4.37 -16.08
C LYS A 138 -12.83 -5.57 -16.03
N ARG A 139 -11.52 -5.34 -16.16
CA ARG A 139 -10.51 -6.41 -16.03
C ARG A 139 -10.53 -7.04 -14.63
N PHE A 140 -10.75 -6.25 -13.57
CA PHE A 140 -10.86 -6.78 -12.21
C PHE A 140 -12.12 -7.62 -12.02
N GLU A 141 -13.25 -7.25 -12.62
CA GLU A 141 -14.46 -8.08 -12.63
C GLU A 141 -14.23 -9.41 -13.38
N GLU A 142 -13.54 -9.39 -14.53
CA GLU A 142 -13.16 -10.60 -15.28
C GLU A 142 -12.20 -11.53 -14.49
N LEU A 143 -11.45 -10.98 -13.54
CA LEU A 143 -10.58 -11.70 -12.62
C LEU A 143 -11.24 -12.01 -11.26
N GLU A 144 -12.55 -11.81 -11.15
CA GLU A 144 -13.35 -12.09 -9.95
C GLU A 144 -12.86 -11.36 -8.69
N VAL A 145 -12.33 -10.15 -8.85
CA VAL A 145 -11.86 -9.32 -7.72
C VAL A 145 -13.06 -8.80 -6.93
N THR A 146 -13.00 -8.92 -5.61
CA THR A 146 -14.00 -8.34 -4.72
C THR A 146 -13.90 -6.81 -4.68
N PHE A 147 -14.99 -6.12 -4.98
CA PHE A 147 -15.11 -4.67 -4.86
C PHE A 147 -15.80 -4.28 -3.56
N VAL A 148 -15.26 -3.29 -2.85
CA VAL A 148 -16.00 -2.59 -1.78
C VAL A 148 -16.84 -1.45 -2.35
N LYS A 149 -16.39 -0.83 -3.44
CA LYS A 149 -17.12 0.22 -4.18
C LYS A 149 -16.89 0.04 -5.68
N LYS A 150 -17.94 0.14 -6.49
CA LYS A 150 -17.84 0.06 -7.96
C LYS A 150 -17.43 1.41 -8.58
N PRO A 151 -16.82 1.41 -9.79
CA PRO A 151 -16.28 2.61 -10.45
C PRO A 151 -17.27 3.75 -10.66
N ASP A 152 -18.57 3.45 -10.83
CA ASP A 152 -19.61 4.47 -11.03
C ASP A 152 -19.80 5.39 -9.81
N GLU A 153 -19.07 5.12 -8.73
CA GLU A 153 -19.09 5.89 -7.50
C GLU A 153 -17.75 6.61 -7.20
N GLY A 154 -16.73 6.64 -8.10
CA GLY A 154 -15.47 7.38 -7.88
C GLY A 154 -14.41 7.33 -8.99
N LYS A 155 -13.42 8.26 -8.95
CA LYS A 155 -12.32 8.39 -9.95
C LYS A 155 -11.03 7.64 -9.60
N CYS A 156 -10.97 6.92 -8.48
CA CYS A 156 -9.77 6.21 -8.02
C CYS A 156 -10.14 4.79 -7.58
N ILE A 157 -9.23 3.84 -7.80
CA ILE A 157 -9.40 2.46 -7.34
C ILE A 157 -8.80 2.33 -5.95
N VAL A 158 -9.61 1.80 -5.04
CA VAL A 158 -9.33 1.72 -3.60
C VAL A 158 -9.19 0.26 -3.20
N PHE A 159 -8.08 -0.07 -2.54
CA PHE A 159 -7.80 -1.39 -1.99
C PHE A 159 -7.45 -1.30 -0.50
N HIS A 160 -7.93 -2.27 0.27
CA HIS A 160 -7.75 -2.42 1.72
C HIS A 160 -7.10 -3.78 2.01
#